data_AF-A0A1S2CXB8-F1
#
_entry.id   AF-A0A1S2CXB8-F1
#
_cell.length_a   1.000
_cell.length_b   1.000
_cell.length_c   1.000
_cell.angle_alpha   90.00
_cell.angle_beta   90.00
_cell.angle_gamma   90.00
#
_symmetry.space_group_name_H-M   'P 1'
#
loop_
_entity.id
_entity.type
_entity.pdbx_description
1 polymer ?
#
loop_
_entity_poly.entity_id
_entity_poly.type
_entity_poly.pdbx_seq_one_letter_code
_entity_poly.pdbx_strand_id
1 'polypeptide(L)'
;MRIKLEIILAYLLTMSLCLQIGYLFNGASRFIPLRVIIVLSLFLLIKSLASTIKVNLRYVKWLVVLSTIQIIYLLFWVEFFTDELLSRTIGNFIYIVCFYMLFDSICNKLSRQQLLNVCKLGCYFFLFLLVIETILRFTYPALNVSQLDSNAAQKVESDAASIYEGSLSIFDYFYSFKYSSVMFFDSNYVGLMGLLIVFCIKFIKNNQQSNRQLNIAEIVAICVVIFSFSRAAMIAAVLFYGTYYFVKIRSLSIKVSLFITLITSVLLVIFISDFHGLNDGSLETKLQIMESLYSKFDSVTFTQFIFGAGPVVGGYVFSYKDGGYAHALIPLVVGEMGVIGMVMVLVLYIYMIIKFGVWGWLFTIITFIPGLSLIDPYQVMYYWTVVLLHHIRITDTDIDGSNFNYR
;
A
#
# COMPACT_ATOMS: atom_id res chain seq x y z
N MET A 1 4.74 16.14 32.37
CA MET A 1 4.97 14.91 31.59
C MET A 1 5.90 15.25 30.42
N ARG A 2 7.16 14.81 30.42
CA ARG A 2 8.07 15.08 29.29
C ARG A 2 7.70 14.14 28.14
N ILE A 3 7.24 14.68 27.02
CA ILE A 3 7.00 13.88 25.81
C ILE A 3 8.36 13.35 25.33
N LYS A 4 8.48 12.03 25.20
CA LYS A 4 9.69 11.42 24.64
C LYS A 4 9.80 11.83 23.17
N LEU A 5 10.98 12.27 22.74
CA LEU A 5 11.24 12.69 21.37
C LEU A 5 10.88 11.60 20.35
N GLU A 6 11.09 10.34 20.71
CA GLU A 6 10.78 9.17 19.89
C GLU A 6 9.28 9.09 19.54
N ILE A 7 8.39 9.54 20.42
CA ILE A 7 6.95 9.59 20.16
C ILE A 7 6.65 10.64 19.09
N ILE A 8 7.28 11.81 19.19
CA ILE A 8 7.11 12.89 18.20
C ILE A 8 7.61 12.42 16.83
N LEU A 9 8.78 11.77 16.79
CA LEU A 9 9.34 11.22 15.57
C LEU A 9 8.44 10.14 14.95
N ALA A 10 7.87 9.26 15.77
CA ALA A 10 6.92 8.24 15.31
C ALA A 10 5.66 8.85 14.69
N TYR A 11 5.13 9.93 15.30
CA TYR A 11 3.98 10.66 14.74
C TYR A 11 4.32 11.36 13.44
N LEU A 12 5.42 12.11 13.38
CA LEU A 12 5.86 12.81 12.17
C LEU A 12 6.08 11.84 11.02
N LEU A 13 6.77 10.73 11.29
CA LEU A 13 7.04 9.71 10.29
C LEU A 13 5.74 9.05 9.82
N THR A 14 4.86 8.64 10.74
CA THR A 14 3.55 8.07 10.39
C THR A 14 2.73 9.05 9.56
N MET A 15 2.50 10.28 10.03
CA MET A 15 1.69 11.29 9.33
C MET A 15 2.23 11.58 7.93
N SER A 16 3.55 11.58 7.74
CA SER A 16 4.16 11.83 6.44
C SER A 16 3.79 10.81 5.36
N LEU A 17 3.43 9.57 5.73
CA LEU A 17 3.19 8.47 4.78
C LEU A 17 1.99 8.70 3.86
N CYS A 18 0.98 9.43 4.31
CA CYS A 18 -0.20 9.77 3.50
C CYS A 18 -0.06 11.09 2.74
N LEU A 19 1.04 11.84 2.94
CA LEU A 19 1.28 13.08 2.22
C LEU A 19 1.93 12.80 0.87
N GLN A 20 1.18 12.16 -0.03
CA GLN A 20 1.63 11.84 -1.38
C GLN A 20 1.07 12.86 -2.38
N ILE A 21 1.23 14.17 -2.15
CA ILE A 21 0.52 15.23 -2.91
C ILE A 21 1.06 15.36 -4.35
N GLY A 22 0.86 14.31 -5.17
CA GLY A 22 1.38 14.11 -6.53
C GLY A 22 1.13 15.31 -7.42
N TYR A 23 -0.09 15.82 -7.32
CA TYR A 23 -0.62 16.94 -8.07
C TYR A 23 0.21 18.23 -7.93
N LEU A 24 0.56 18.66 -6.71
CA LEU A 24 1.22 19.96 -6.51
C LEU A 24 2.72 19.97 -6.88
N PHE A 25 3.32 18.80 -7.13
CA PHE A 25 4.77 18.66 -7.31
C PHE A 25 5.15 17.78 -8.50
N ASN A 26 4.31 17.70 -9.55
CA ASN A 26 4.57 16.93 -10.78
C ASN A 26 5.07 15.49 -10.50
N GLY A 27 4.46 14.80 -9.52
CA GLY A 27 4.83 13.45 -9.13
C GLY A 27 6.08 13.33 -8.23
N ALA A 28 6.89 14.39 -8.05
CA ALA A 28 8.05 14.40 -7.16
C ALA A 28 7.69 14.29 -5.66
N SER A 29 6.43 14.52 -5.32
CA SER A 29 5.87 14.44 -3.97
C SER A 29 5.57 13.03 -3.47
N ARG A 30 5.64 12.00 -4.33
CA ARG A 30 5.65 10.59 -3.87
C ARG A 30 6.78 10.32 -2.86
N PHE A 31 7.78 11.21 -2.84
CA PHE A 31 8.93 11.19 -1.95
C PHE A 31 8.85 12.20 -0.78
N ILE A 32 7.73 12.85 -0.49
CA ILE A 32 7.58 13.66 0.75
C ILE A 32 7.91 12.82 2.00
N PRO A 33 7.36 11.60 2.17
CA PRO A 33 7.76 10.77 3.30
C PRO A 33 9.26 10.42 3.28
N LEU A 34 9.86 10.23 2.10
CA LEU A 34 11.32 10.07 1.97
C LEU A 34 12.08 11.30 2.47
N ARG A 35 11.66 12.52 2.13
CA ARG A 35 12.28 13.76 2.64
C ARG A 35 12.18 13.86 4.15
N VAL A 36 11.03 13.49 4.72
CA VAL A 36 10.85 13.44 6.18
C VAL A 36 11.80 12.42 6.79
N ILE A 37 11.92 11.21 6.24
CA ILE A 37 12.90 10.20 6.69
C ILE A 37 14.32 10.76 6.68
N ILE A 38 14.69 11.49 5.62
CA ILE A 38 16.02 12.08 5.50
C ILE A 38 16.30 13.05 6.65
N VAL A 39 15.42 14.05 6.81
CA VAL A 39 15.56 15.07 7.86
C VAL A 39 15.57 14.44 9.25
N LEU A 40 14.67 13.49 9.51
CA LEU A 40 14.55 12.85 10.82
C LEU A 40 15.78 11.99 11.15
N SER A 41 16.34 11.27 10.17
CA SER A 41 17.49 10.41 10.41
C SER A 41 18.78 11.21 10.62
N LEU A 42 18.99 12.32 9.89
CA LEU A 42 20.10 13.26 10.12
C LEU A 42 20.01 13.88 11.53
N PHE A 43 18.81 14.30 11.92
CA PHE A 43 18.57 14.83 13.26
C PHE A 43 18.88 13.80 14.36
N LEU A 44 18.47 12.54 14.16
CA LEU A 44 18.78 11.44 15.08
C LEU A 44 20.29 11.14 15.14
N LEU A 45 21.00 11.23 14.02
CA LEU A 45 22.46 11.07 13.97
C LEU A 45 23.16 12.17 14.77
N ILE A 46 22.80 13.44 14.53
CA ILE A 46 23.36 14.59 15.25
C ILE A 46 23.10 14.44 16.76
N LYS A 47 21.87 14.13 17.16
CA LYS A 47 21.52 13.89 18.57
C LYS A 47 22.35 12.75 19.17
N SER A 48 22.55 11.67 18.41
CA SER A 48 23.34 10.52 18.84
C SER A 48 24.81 10.86 19.04
N LEU A 49 25.38 11.71 18.19
CA LEU A 49 26.77 12.16 18.31
C LEU A 49 26.96 13.19 19.43
N ALA A 50 25.97 14.06 19.65
CA ALA A 50 26.00 15.08 20.70
C ALA A 50 25.72 14.52 22.12
N SER A 51 25.20 13.30 22.21
CA SER A 51 24.91 12.62 23.47
C SER A 51 26.18 12.10 24.15
N THR A 52 26.51 12.60 25.34
CA THR A 52 27.60 12.08 26.21
C THR A 52 27.31 10.70 26.82
N ILE A 53 26.10 10.17 26.62
CA ILE A 53 25.68 8.85 27.13
C ILE A 53 26.21 7.76 26.19
N LYS A 54 26.64 6.61 26.74
CA LYS A 54 27.02 5.40 25.98
C LYS A 54 25.91 5.03 24.99
N VAL A 55 26.06 5.44 23.74
CA VAL A 55 25.15 5.04 22.66
C VAL A 55 25.51 3.64 22.19
N ASN A 56 24.50 2.83 21.88
CA ASN A 56 24.72 1.54 21.24
C ASN A 56 25.40 1.75 19.88
N LEU A 57 26.65 1.30 19.76
CA LEU A 57 27.48 1.46 18.56
C LEU A 57 26.80 0.90 17.30
N ARG A 58 25.96 -0.13 17.44
CA ARG A 58 25.18 -0.71 16.34
C ARG A 58 24.17 0.30 15.78
N TYR A 59 23.49 1.05 16.64
CA TYR A 59 22.51 2.08 16.26
C TYR A 59 23.20 3.26 15.54
N VAL A 60 24.37 3.69 16.03
CA VAL A 60 25.15 4.75 15.38
C VAL A 60 25.61 4.32 13.99
N LYS A 61 26.15 3.09 13.85
CA LYS A 61 26.55 2.55 12.54
C LYS A 61 25.39 2.55 11.55
N TRP A 62 24.20 2.15 12.00
CA TRP A 62 23.01 2.17 11.16
C TRP A 62 22.57 3.57 10.74
N LEU A 63 22.58 4.53 11.67
CA LEU A 63 22.26 5.93 11.34
C LEU A 63 23.28 6.52 10.37
N VAL A 64 24.57 6.20 10.51
CA VAL A 64 25.61 6.61 9.55
C VAL A 64 25.32 6.01 8.18
N VAL A 65 25.06 4.70 8.07
CA VAL A 65 24.72 4.06 6.78
C VAL A 65 23.48 4.72 6.16
N LEU A 66 22.41 4.93 6.94
CA LEU A 66 21.19 5.58 6.47
C LEU A 66 21.46 7.01 6.00
N SER A 67 22.15 7.82 6.80
CA SER A 67 22.49 9.20 6.44
C SER A 67 23.43 9.27 5.23
N THR A 68 24.39 8.35 5.10
CA THR A 68 25.26 8.27 3.93
C THR A 68 24.47 7.91 2.67
N ILE A 69 23.62 6.87 2.72
CA ILE A 69 22.74 6.49 1.61
C ILE A 69 21.85 7.65 1.18
N GLN A 70 21.35 8.43 2.14
CA GLN A 70 20.48 9.57 1.88
C GLN A 70 21.21 10.83 1.39
N ILE A 71 22.42 11.10 1.89
CA ILE A 71 23.28 12.18 1.38
C ILE A 71 23.68 11.84 -0.05
N ILE A 72 24.06 10.59 -0.33
CA ILE A 72 24.24 10.08 -1.68
C ILE A 72 22.97 10.37 -2.49
N TYR A 73 21.80 9.92 -2.05
CA TYR A 73 20.53 10.20 -2.74
C TYR A 73 20.31 11.69 -3.03
N LEU A 74 20.53 12.58 -2.06
CA LEU A 74 20.39 14.04 -2.23
C LEU A 74 21.41 14.62 -3.21
N LEU A 75 22.69 14.21 -3.13
CA LEU A 75 23.75 14.66 -4.04
C LEU A 75 23.49 14.19 -5.47
N PHE A 76 23.05 12.94 -5.63
CA PHE A 76 22.68 12.38 -6.93
C PHE A 76 21.42 13.07 -7.50
N TRP A 77 20.48 13.51 -6.66
CA TRP A 77 19.26 14.21 -7.07
C TRP A 77 19.54 15.61 -7.65
N VAL A 78 20.58 16.30 -7.21
CA VAL A 78 20.85 17.71 -7.57
C VAL A 78 21.66 17.87 -8.86
N GLU A 79 22.53 16.92 -9.22
CA GLU A 79 23.50 17.15 -10.31
C GLU A 79 23.56 16.09 -11.43
N PHE A 80 23.00 14.87 -11.31
CA PHE A 80 23.40 13.76 -12.21
C PHE A 80 22.33 12.99 -12.97
N PHE A 81 21.03 13.30 -12.88
CA PHE A 81 20.00 12.46 -13.50
C PHE A 81 19.65 12.83 -14.95
N THR A 82 20.53 12.46 -15.88
CA THR A 82 20.16 12.22 -17.28
C THR A 82 19.67 10.78 -17.51
N ASP A 83 20.02 9.83 -16.63
CA ASP A 83 19.52 8.45 -16.69
C ASP A 83 18.40 8.21 -15.66
N GLU A 84 17.15 8.34 -16.12
CA GLU A 84 15.90 8.21 -15.36
C GLU A 84 15.70 6.79 -14.77
N LEU A 85 16.42 5.80 -15.28
CA LEU A 85 16.23 4.38 -14.99
C LEU A 85 16.81 3.95 -13.64
N LEU A 86 18.07 4.30 -13.40
CA LEU A 86 18.81 3.86 -12.22
C LEU A 86 18.36 4.63 -10.97
N SER A 87 18.04 5.93 -11.12
CA SER A 87 17.50 6.81 -10.07
C SER A 87 16.27 6.21 -9.41
N ARG A 88 15.26 5.89 -10.23
CA ARG A 88 13.93 5.52 -9.75
C ARG A 88 13.95 4.17 -9.06
N THR A 89 14.71 3.23 -9.62
CA THR A 89 14.86 1.86 -9.08
C THR A 89 15.55 1.87 -7.72
N ILE A 90 16.71 2.50 -7.65
CA ILE A 90 17.50 2.59 -6.43
C ILE A 90 16.73 3.42 -5.38
N GLY A 91 16.10 4.52 -5.79
CA GLY A 91 15.31 5.38 -4.92
C GLY A 91 14.14 4.67 -4.23
N ASN A 92 13.32 3.92 -4.98
CA ASN A 92 12.16 3.21 -4.41
C ASN A 92 12.57 2.12 -3.42
N PHE A 93 13.60 1.34 -3.74
CA PHE A 93 14.11 0.30 -2.85
C PHE A 93 14.74 0.89 -1.58
N ILE A 94 15.64 1.88 -1.74
CA ILE A 94 16.27 2.58 -0.62
C ILE A 94 15.21 3.19 0.29
N TYR A 95 14.17 3.79 -0.29
CA TYR A 95 13.10 4.42 0.48
C TYR A 95 12.41 3.45 1.44
N ILE A 96 11.99 2.27 0.96
CA ILE A 96 11.35 1.25 1.80
C ILE A 96 12.30 0.76 2.89
N VAL A 97 13.54 0.42 2.53
CA VAL A 97 14.52 -0.13 3.48
C VAL A 97 14.86 0.91 4.55
N CYS A 98 15.12 2.16 4.15
CA CYS A 98 15.38 3.25 5.07
C CYS A 98 14.21 3.52 6.01
N PHE A 99 12.98 3.54 5.45
CA PHE A 99 11.79 3.69 6.26
C PHE A 99 11.68 2.57 7.29
N TYR A 100 11.75 1.32 6.86
CA TYR A 100 11.58 0.15 7.70
C TYR A 100 12.57 0.19 8.87
N MET A 101 13.84 0.42 8.57
CA MET A 101 14.90 0.47 9.59
C MET A 101 14.73 1.63 10.58
N LEU A 102 14.40 2.83 10.07
CA LEU A 102 14.18 4.00 10.90
C LEU A 102 12.98 3.80 11.82
N PHE A 103 11.85 3.36 11.27
CA PHE A 103 10.61 3.20 12.00
C PHE A 103 10.72 2.06 13.02
N ASP A 104 11.28 0.92 12.64
CA ASP A 104 11.59 -0.21 13.55
C ASP A 104 12.45 0.26 14.73
N SER A 105 13.49 1.05 14.46
CA SER A 105 14.37 1.55 15.53
C SER A 105 13.67 2.54 16.46
N ILE A 106 12.71 3.33 15.97
CA ILE A 106 11.88 4.19 16.81
C ILE A 106 10.93 3.33 17.64
N CYS A 107 10.26 2.36 17.02
CA CYS A 107 9.30 1.48 17.68
C CYS A 107 9.91 0.69 18.85
N ASN A 108 11.15 0.20 18.71
CA ASN A 108 11.90 -0.47 19.76
C ASN A 108 12.07 0.35 21.06
N LYS A 109 11.88 1.68 21.02
CA LYS A 109 12.02 2.58 22.18
C LYS A 109 10.68 2.98 22.80
N LEU A 110 9.57 2.60 22.18
CA LEU A 110 8.22 2.98 22.59
C LEU A 110 7.54 1.81 23.31
N SER A 111 6.71 2.13 24.30
CA SER A 111 5.86 1.10 24.92
C SER A 111 4.72 0.71 23.96
N ARG A 112 4.15 -0.49 24.15
CA ARG A 112 2.98 -0.96 23.40
C ARG A 112 1.84 0.07 23.38
N GLN A 113 1.54 0.67 24.52
CA GLN A 113 0.50 1.70 24.63
C GLN A 113 0.83 2.96 23.81
N GLN A 114 2.11 3.36 23.78
CA GLN A 114 2.56 4.49 22.96
C GLN A 114 2.43 4.18 21.47
N LEU A 115 2.80 2.96 21.04
CA LEU A 115 2.66 2.51 19.66
C LEU A 115 1.21 2.46 19.20
N LEU A 116 0.31 1.96 20.04
CA LEU A 116 -1.13 1.95 19.74
C LEU A 116 -1.69 3.38 19.62
N ASN A 117 -1.21 4.32 20.45
CA ASN A 117 -1.58 5.74 20.32
C ASN A 117 -1.01 6.36 19.02
N VAL A 118 0.22 6.01 18.63
CA VAL A 118 0.81 6.40 17.33
C VAL A 118 -0.04 5.89 16.18
N CYS A 119 -0.39 4.61 16.19
CA CYS A 119 -1.25 4.00 15.19
C CYS A 119 -2.63 4.67 15.13
N LYS A 120 -3.26 4.92 16.29
CA LYS A 120 -4.56 5.57 16.41
C LYS A 120 -4.57 6.99 15.84
N LEU A 121 -3.60 7.82 16.22
CA LEU A 121 -3.51 9.18 15.71
C LEU A 121 -3.20 9.20 14.21
N GLY A 122 -2.32 8.29 13.77
CA GLY A 122 -2.04 8.06 12.35
C GLY A 122 -3.31 7.75 11.57
N CYS A 123 -4.12 6.79 12.04
CA CYS A 123 -5.41 6.45 11.44
C CYS A 123 -6.35 7.66 11.35
N TYR A 124 -6.46 8.47 12.40
CA TYR A 124 -7.31 9.67 12.37
C TYR A 124 -6.81 10.71 11.37
N PHE A 125 -5.49 10.93 11.33
CA PHE A 125 -4.90 11.87 10.38
C PHE A 125 -5.10 11.41 8.93
N PHE A 126 -4.84 10.13 8.65
CA PHE A 126 -5.04 9.57 7.32
C PHE A 126 -6.50 9.61 6.90
N LEU A 127 -7.41 9.26 7.81
CA LEU A 127 -8.83 9.29 7.54
C LEU A 127 -9.32 10.71 7.25
N PHE A 128 -8.84 11.71 7.99
CA PHE A 128 -9.12 13.11 7.71
C PHE A 128 -8.70 13.51 6.28
N LEU A 129 -7.48 13.15 5.88
CA LEU A 129 -6.98 13.42 4.52
C LEU A 129 -7.80 12.66 3.46
N LEU A 130 -8.14 11.39 3.69
CA LEU A 130 -8.95 10.61 2.74
C LEU A 130 -10.38 11.13 2.59
N VAL A 131 -10.97 11.69 3.65
CA VAL A 131 -12.28 12.34 3.57
C VAL A 131 -12.19 13.59 2.69
N ILE A 132 -11.16 14.42 2.87
CA ILE A 132 -10.92 15.58 1.99
C ILE A 132 -10.74 15.13 0.54
N GLU A 133 -9.90 14.12 0.31
CA GLU A 133 -9.66 13.54 -1.02
C GLU A 133 -10.95 13.06 -1.67
N THR A 134 -11.77 12.34 -0.92
CA THR A 134 -13.06 11.81 -1.40
C THR A 134 -13.99 12.97 -1.76
N ILE A 135 -14.12 14.00 -0.91
CA ILE A 135 -14.94 15.18 -1.21
C ILE A 135 -14.43 15.88 -2.47
N LEU A 136 -13.13 16.15 -2.57
CA LEU A 136 -12.53 16.82 -3.72
C LEU A 136 -12.76 16.06 -5.01
N ARG A 137 -12.70 14.73 -4.98
CA ARG A 137 -13.02 13.89 -6.14
C ARG A 137 -14.45 14.09 -6.62
N PHE A 138 -15.42 14.19 -5.70
CA PHE A 138 -16.82 14.42 -6.08
C PHE A 138 -17.10 15.85 -6.53
N THR A 139 -16.43 16.85 -5.94
CA THR A 139 -16.65 18.26 -6.30
C THR A 139 -15.84 18.69 -7.52
N TYR A 140 -14.69 18.07 -7.77
CA TYR A 140 -13.75 18.37 -8.86
C TYR A 140 -13.29 17.10 -9.59
N PRO A 141 -14.17 16.39 -10.31
CA PRO A 141 -13.84 15.13 -10.99
C PRO A 141 -12.80 15.24 -12.12
N ALA A 142 -12.40 16.43 -12.55
CA ALA A 142 -11.39 16.61 -13.60
C ALA A 142 -10.07 17.22 -13.09
N LEU A 143 -9.86 17.29 -11.76
CA LEU A 143 -8.76 18.05 -11.17
C LEU A 143 -7.36 17.62 -11.66
N ASN A 144 -7.14 16.33 -11.92
CA ASN A 144 -5.88 15.82 -12.49
C ASN A 144 -5.83 15.85 -14.02
N VAL A 145 -6.98 15.76 -14.69
CA VAL A 145 -7.04 15.61 -16.15
C VAL A 145 -6.67 16.90 -16.86
N SER A 146 -7.01 18.05 -16.26
CA SER A 146 -6.79 19.38 -16.83
C SER A 146 -5.33 19.87 -16.82
N GLN A 147 -4.40 19.13 -16.19
CA GLN A 147 -2.98 19.51 -16.08
C GLN A 147 -2.00 18.41 -16.52
N LEU A 148 -2.51 17.28 -17.03
CA LEU A 148 -1.68 16.36 -17.77
C LEU A 148 -1.15 17.11 -19.01
N ASP A 149 0.15 17.03 -19.27
CA ASP A 149 0.77 17.56 -20.49
C ASP A 149 -0.08 17.13 -21.71
N SER A 150 -0.14 17.94 -22.76
CA SER A 150 -1.01 17.69 -23.94
C SER A 150 -0.95 16.24 -24.45
N ASN A 151 0.21 15.58 -24.36
CA ASN A 151 0.43 14.17 -24.68
C ASN A 151 -0.12 13.17 -23.64
N ALA A 152 -0.09 13.50 -22.35
CA ALA A 152 -0.63 12.68 -21.27
C ALA A 152 -2.13 12.90 -21.07
N ALA A 153 -2.64 14.11 -21.33
CA ALA A 153 -4.06 14.39 -21.48
C ALA A 153 -4.60 13.62 -22.69
N GLN A 154 -3.91 13.67 -23.84
CA GLN A 154 -4.20 12.80 -24.99
C GLN A 154 -4.07 11.32 -24.66
N LYS A 155 -3.21 10.90 -23.72
CA LYS A 155 -3.08 9.49 -23.33
C LYS A 155 -4.20 9.01 -22.41
N VAL A 156 -4.68 9.86 -21.49
CA VAL A 156 -5.88 9.58 -20.68
C VAL A 156 -7.14 9.68 -21.53
N GLU A 157 -7.18 10.63 -22.46
CA GLU A 157 -8.23 10.79 -23.45
C GLU A 157 -8.16 9.66 -24.50
N SER A 158 -6.98 9.14 -24.87
CA SER A 158 -6.84 7.95 -25.71
C SER A 158 -7.10 6.68 -24.93
N ASP A 159 -6.78 6.60 -23.65
CA ASP A 159 -7.13 5.44 -22.82
C ASP A 159 -8.64 5.41 -22.54
N ALA A 160 -9.31 6.57 -22.52
CA ALA A 160 -10.77 6.67 -22.51
C ALA A 160 -11.39 6.44 -23.91
N ALA A 161 -10.81 7.00 -24.98
CA ALA A 161 -11.32 6.95 -26.35
C ALA A 161 -10.96 5.67 -27.10
N SER A 162 -9.81 5.03 -26.82
CA SER A 162 -9.46 3.70 -27.36
C SER A 162 -10.29 2.58 -26.75
N ILE A 163 -11.00 2.84 -25.65
CA ILE A 163 -11.97 1.90 -25.10
C ILE A 163 -13.32 2.00 -25.86
N TYR A 164 -13.63 3.12 -26.54
CA TYR A 164 -14.87 3.24 -27.33
C TYR A 164 -14.76 4.23 -28.52
N GLU A 165 -14.73 3.71 -29.75
CA GLU A 165 -15.19 4.42 -30.94
C GLU A 165 -16.73 4.50 -30.92
N GLY A 166 -17.29 5.39 -30.10
CA GLY A 166 -18.73 5.64 -30.14
C GLY A 166 -19.33 6.22 -28.87
N SER A 167 -19.71 7.49 -28.97
CA SER A 167 -20.51 8.27 -28.02
C SER A 167 -19.85 8.60 -26.66
N LEU A 168 -19.65 9.92 -26.43
CA LEU A 168 -19.46 10.51 -25.10
C LEU A 168 -20.60 10.01 -24.20
N SER A 169 -20.29 9.06 -23.32
CA SER A 169 -21.29 8.37 -22.51
C SER A 169 -20.86 8.39 -21.05
N ILE A 170 -21.76 7.99 -20.14
CA ILE A 170 -21.61 7.92 -18.67
C ILE A 170 -20.25 7.34 -18.20
N PHE A 171 -19.55 6.59 -19.04
CA PHE A 171 -18.20 6.09 -18.85
C PHE A 171 -17.13 7.20 -18.67
N ASP A 172 -17.20 8.31 -19.39
CA ASP A 172 -16.25 9.43 -19.25
C ASP A 172 -16.35 10.07 -17.86
N TYR A 173 -17.57 10.16 -17.32
CA TYR A 173 -17.79 10.63 -15.96
C TYR A 173 -17.21 9.66 -14.93
N PHE A 174 -17.42 8.36 -15.06
CA PHE A 174 -16.84 7.37 -14.13
C PHE A 174 -15.30 7.46 -14.08
N TYR A 175 -14.64 7.51 -15.23
CA TYR A 175 -13.18 7.59 -15.30
C TYR A 175 -12.63 8.93 -14.80
N SER A 176 -13.38 10.03 -14.98
CA SER A 176 -13.02 11.32 -14.36
C SER A 176 -12.97 11.20 -12.82
N PHE A 177 -13.99 10.62 -12.18
CA PHE A 177 -13.95 10.35 -10.74
C PHE A 177 -12.83 9.36 -10.36
N LYS A 178 -12.59 8.33 -11.18
CA LYS A 178 -11.59 7.29 -10.92
C LYS A 178 -10.18 7.84 -10.84
N TYR A 179 -9.82 8.77 -11.74
CA TYR A 179 -8.46 9.34 -11.82
C TYR A 179 -8.32 10.71 -11.14
N SER A 180 -9.42 11.33 -10.71
CA SER A 180 -9.37 12.54 -9.90
C SER A 180 -8.82 12.22 -8.51
N SER A 181 -7.57 12.61 -8.25
CA SER A 181 -6.92 12.34 -6.99
C SER A 181 -5.76 13.31 -6.73
N VAL A 182 -5.82 14.10 -5.66
CA VAL A 182 -4.75 15.04 -5.31
C VAL A 182 -3.54 14.31 -4.73
N MET A 183 -3.81 13.27 -3.92
CA MET A 183 -2.79 12.53 -3.18
C MET A 183 -2.45 11.15 -3.75
N PHE A 184 -3.27 10.57 -4.60
CA PHE A 184 -3.01 9.23 -5.12
C PHE A 184 -3.07 9.22 -6.64
N PHE A 185 -2.73 8.08 -7.22
CA PHE A 185 -2.79 7.93 -8.67
C PHE A 185 -4.22 7.73 -9.16
N ASP A 186 -5.03 6.98 -8.42
CA ASP A 186 -6.41 6.69 -8.77
C ASP A 186 -7.26 6.36 -7.52
N SER A 187 -8.49 5.96 -7.77
CA SER A 187 -9.43 5.58 -6.73
C SER A 187 -9.15 4.26 -6.03
N ASN A 188 -8.38 3.35 -6.65
CA ASN A 188 -8.00 2.08 -6.03
C ASN A 188 -7.07 2.29 -4.85
N TYR A 189 -6.13 3.23 -4.94
CA TYR A 189 -5.28 3.60 -3.79
C TYR A 189 -6.08 4.18 -2.63
N VAL A 190 -7.08 5.03 -2.90
CA VAL A 190 -7.95 5.59 -1.86
C VAL A 190 -8.73 4.48 -1.15
N GLY A 191 -9.32 3.56 -1.92
CA GLY A 191 -10.05 2.41 -1.39
C GLY A 191 -9.16 1.50 -0.54
N LEU A 192 -7.96 1.21 -1.01
CA LEU A 192 -6.97 0.44 -0.26
C LEU A 192 -6.58 1.12 1.05
N MET A 193 -6.24 2.42 1.02
CA MET A 193 -5.82 3.15 2.23
C MET A 193 -6.95 3.20 3.25
N GLY A 194 -8.20 3.38 2.79
CA GLY A 194 -9.38 3.25 3.64
C GLY A 194 -9.47 1.87 4.30
N LEU A 195 -9.24 0.80 3.55
CA LEU A 195 -9.26 -0.57 4.05
C LEU A 195 -8.10 -0.87 5.02
N LEU A 196 -6.92 -0.32 4.77
CA LEU A 196 -5.78 -0.42 5.67
C LEU A 196 -6.04 0.31 7.01
N ILE A 197 -6.73 1.45 6.98
CA ILE A 197 -7.21 2.14 8.18
C ILE A 197 -8.24 1.29 8.92
N VAL A 198 -9.20 0.65 8.22
CA VAL A 198 -10.15 -0.28 8.84
C VAL A 198 -9.42 -1.41 9.56
N PHE A 199 -8.42 -2.03 8.91
CA PHE A 199 -7.57 -3.04 9.52
C PHE A 199 -6.88 -2.53 10.79
N CYS A 200 -6.23 -1.36 10.73
CA CYS A 200 -5.52 -0.79 11.86
C CYS A 200 -6.47 -0.45 13.02
N ILE A 201 -7.65 0.08 12.74
CA ILE A 201 -8.67 0.38 13.76
C ILE A 201 -9.15 -0.92 14.43
N LYS A 202 -9.41 -1.99 13.67
CA LYS A 202 -9.76 -3.30 14.25
C LYS A 202 -8.64 -3.84 15.11
N PHE A 203 -7.40 -3.74 14.65
CA PHE A 203 -6.23 -4.15 15.41
C PHE A 203 -6.11 -3.36 16.72
N ILE A 204 -6.29 -2.04 16.70
CA ILE A 204 -6.30 -1.20 17.92
C ILE A 204 -7.41 -1.64 18.88
N LYS A 205 -8.65 -1.85 18.39
CA LYS A 205 -9.79 -2.28 19.22
C LYS A 205 -9.62 -3.66 19.85
N ASN A 206 -8.81 -4.53 19.24
CA ASN A 206 -8.47 -5.81 19.85
C ASN A 206 -7.47 -5.65 21.01
N ASN A 207 -6.59 -4.65 20.92
CA ASN A 207 -5.51 -4.44 21.89
C ASN A 207 -5.84 -3.38 22.95
N GLN A 208 -6.93 -2.64 22.80
CA GLN A 208 -7.38 -1.56 23.69
C GLN A 208 -8.90 -1.52 23.76
N GLN A 209 -9.43 -1.02 24.88
CA GLN A 209 -10.85 -0.80 25.03
C GLN A 209 -11.38 0.10 23.90
N SER A 210 -12.31 -0.46 23.12
CA SER A 210 -12.96 0.30 22.04
C SER A 210 -13.70 1.50 22.61
N ASN A 211 -13.55 2.64 21.97
CA ASN A 211 -14.27 3.86 22.32
C ASN A 211 -15.16 4.31 21.14
N ARG A 212 -16.13 5.19 21.43
CA ARG A 212 -17.07 5.71 20.42
C ARG A 212 -16.36 6.34 19.21
N GLN A 213 -15.24 7.02 19.44
CA GLN A 213 -14.45 7.66 18.37
C GLN A 213 -13.87 6.65 17.39
N LEU A 214 -13.32 5.52 17.87
CA LEU A 214 -12.82 4.46 17.01
C LEU A 214 -13.95 3.75 16.24
N ASN A 215 -15.17 3.68 16.78
CA ASN A 215 -16.32 3.18 16.04
C ASN A 215 -16.72 4.13 14.91
N ILE A 216 -16.77 5.44 15.18
CA ILE A 216 -17.04 6.45 14.16
C ILE A 216 -15.97 6.43 13.08
N ALA A 217 -14.69 6.39 13.45
CA ALA A 217 -13.59 6.34 12.50
C ALA A 217 -13.64 5.09 11.62
N GLU A 218 -14.02 3.94 12.17
CA GLU A 218 -14.24 2.71 11.38
C GLU A 218 -15.35 2.91 10.34
N ILE A 219 -16.50 3.45 10.75
CA ILE A 219 -17.63 3.69 9.85
C ILE A 219 -17.24 4.66 8.73
N VAL A 220 -16.58 5.77 9.08
CA VAL A 220 -16.13 6.76 8.09
C VAL A 220 -15.11 6.13 7.14
N ALA A 221 -14.20 5.28 7.61
CA ALA A 221 -13.26 4.56 6.75
C ALA A 221 -13.97 3.60 5.79
N ILE A 222 -15.00 2.89 6.23
CA ILE A 222 -15.85 2.06 5.34
C ILE A 222 -16.56 2.93 4.31
N CYS A 223 -17.11 4.08 4.71
CA CYS A 223 -17.72 5.03 3.76
C CYS A 223 -16.70 5.46 2.70
N VAL A 224 -15.46 5.79 3.09
CA VAL A 224 -14.38 6.10 2.14
C VAL A 224 -14.11 4.92 1.18
N VAL A 225 -14.09 3.67 1.67
CA VAL A 225 -13.94 2.49 0.80
C VAL A 225 -15.06 2.40 -0.24
N ILE A 226 -16.32 2.59 0.18
CA ILE A 226 -17.49 2.57 -0.71
C ILE A 226 -17.42 3.71 -1.73
N PHE A 227 -17.19 4.94 -1.26
CA PHE A 227 -17.13 6.15 -2.08
C PHE A 227 -15.86 6.25 -2.94
N SER A 228 -14.87 5.39 -2.73
CA SER A 228 -13.75 5.23 -3.66
C SER A 228 -14.17 4.54 -4.96
N PHE A 229 -15.31 3.85 -5.00
CA PHE A 229 -15.73 3.00 -6.11
C PHE A 229 -14.72 1.92 -6.53
N SER A 230 -13.71 1.62 -5.70
CA SER A 230 -12.79 0.51 -5.95
C SER A 230 -13.50 -0.81 -5.64
N ARG A 231 -13.95 -1.50 -6.68
CA ARG A 231 -14.60 -2.82 -6.57
C ARG A 231 -13.73 -3.81 -5.79
N ALA A 232 -12.44 -3.87 -6.09
CA ALA A 232 -11.52 -4.77 -5.39
C ALA A 232 -11.40 -4.43 -3.89
N ALA A 233 -11.38 -3.15 -3.51
CA ALA A 233 -11.37 -2.75 -2.09
C ALA A 233 -12.69 -3.09 -1.39
N MET A 234 -13.84 -2.92 -2.04
CA MET A 234 -15.14 -3.32 -1.49
C MET A 234 -15.24 -4.83 -1.27
N ILE A 235 -14.79 -5.62 -2.25
CA ILE A 235 -14.71 -7.08 -2.14
C ILE A 235 -13.80 -7.50 -0.99
N ALA A 236 -12.61 -6.90 -0.92
CA ALA A 236 -11.65 -7.16 0.14
C ALA A 236 -12.21 -6.77 1.52
N ALA A 237 -13.02 -5.71 1.62
CA ALA A 237 -13.71 -5.33 2.85
C ALA A 237 -14.72 -6.40 3.31
N VAL A 238 -15.54 -6.91 2.39
CA VAL A 238 -16.49 -7.99 2.68
C VAL A 238 -15.75 -9.24 3.16
N LEU A 239 -14.68 -9.63 2.45
CA LEU A 239 -13.87 -10.79 2.83
C LEU A 239 -13.13 -10.57 4.16
N PHE A 240 -12.63 -9.37 4.41
CA PHE A 240 -11.99 -8.99 5.67
C PHE A 240 -12.97 -9.15 6.84
N TYR A 241 -14.15 -8.55 6.77
CA TYR A 241 -15.15 -8.64 7.84
C TYR A 241 -15.71 -10.06 7.99
N GLY A 242 -15.99 -10.74 6.88
CA GLY A 242 -16.43 -12.13 6.87
C GLY A 242 -15.42 -13.02 7.60
N THR A 243 -14.15 -12.95 7.21
CA THR A 243 -13.05 -13.69 7.85
C THR A 243 -12.91 -13.31 9.33
N TYR A 244 -12.87 -12.01 9.66
CA TYR A 244 -12.70 -11.51 11.03
C TYR A 244 -13.79 -12.03 11.98
N TYR A 245 -15.07 -11.91 11.59
CA TYR A 245 -16.17 -12.38 12.42
C TYR A 245 -16.32 -13.91 12.41
N PHE A 246 -16.06 -14.57 11.29
CA PHE A 246 -16.14 -16.03 11.20
C PHE A 246 -15.14 -16.71 12.13
N VAL A 247 -13.89 -16.24 12.15
CA VAL A 247 -12.86 -16.73 13.09
C VAL A 247 -13.29 -16.51 14.54
N LYS A 248 -13.89 -15.35 14.85
CA LYS A 248 -14.34 -15.02 16.21
C LYS A 248 -15.50 -15.91 16.69
N ILE A 249 -16.42 -16.30 15.80
CA ILE A 249 -17.63 -17.04 16.17
C ILE A 249 -17.36 -18.52 16.42
N ARG A 250 -16.47 -19.16 15.64
CA ARG A 250 -16.59 -20.61 15.43
C ARG A 250 -15.44 -21.48 15.90
N SER A 251 -14.42 -20.93 16.57
CA SER A 251 -13.18 -21.64 16.96
C SER A 251 -12.60 -22.54 15.83
N LEU A 252 -12.95 -22.24 14.58
CA LEU A 252 -12.64 -23.08 13.43
C LEU A 252 -11.17 -22.88 13.11
N SER A 253 -10.47 -23.96 12.76
CA SER A 253 -9.07 -23.84 12.38
C SER A 253 -8.93 -22.79 11.27
N ILE A 254 -7.89 -21.95 11.37
CA ILE A 254 -7.59 -20.90 10.40
C ILE A 254 -7.61 -21.43 8.95
N LYS A 255 -7.28 -22.71 8.76
CA LYS A 255 -7.32 -23.45 7.49
C LYS A 255 -8.71 -23.51 6.84
N VAL A 256 -9.77 -23.60 7.62
CA VAL A 256 -11.15 -23.64 7.07
C VAL A 256 -11.65 -22.23 6.76
N SER A 257 -11.29 -21.23 7.56
CA SER A 257 -11.55 -19.83 7.19
C SER A 257 -10.79 -19.44 5.92
N LEU A 258 -9.52 -19.86 5.79
CA LEU A 258 -8.70 -19.70 4.58
C LEU A 258 -9.40 -20.27 3.35
N PHE A 259 -9.91 -21.51 3.45
CA PHE A 259 -10.61 -22.19 2.37
C PHE A 259 -11.91 -21.50 1.98
N ILE A 260 -12.74 -21.09 2.95
CA ILE A 260 -14.01 -20.40 2.70
C ILE A 260 -13.77 -19.02 2.07
N THR A 261 -12.81 -18.25 2.59
CA THR A 261 -12.44 -16.95 2.02
C THR A 261 -11.93 -17.12 0.60
N LEU A 262 -11.04 -18.09 0.35
CA LEU A 262 -10.53 -18.39 -0.99
C LEU A 262 -11.66 -18.75 -1.95
N ILE A 263 -12.54 -19.68 -1.57
CA ILE A 263 -13.70 -20.08 -2.39
C ILE A 263 -14.63 -18.90 -2.63
N THR A 264 -14.93 -18.09 -1.61
CA THR A 264 -15.81 -16.93 -1.77
C THR A 264 -15.18 -15.87 -2.66
N SER A 265 -13.85 -15.68 -2.58
CA SER A 265 -13.10 -14.79 -3.48
C SER A 265 -13.24 -15.25 -4.93
N VAL A 266 -13.02 -16.55 -5.18
CA VAL A 266 -13.10 -17.16 -6.53
C VAL A 266 -14.52 -17.12 -7.05
N LEU A 267 -15.52 -17.51 -6.25
CA LEU A 267 -16.93 -17.48 -6.64
C LEU A 267 -17.42 -16.07 -6.89
N LEU A 268 -16.93 -15.07 -6.17
CA LEU A 268 -17.32 -13.69 -6.37
C LEU A 268 -16.67 -13.09 -7.63
N VAL A 269 -15.45 -13.48 -7.97
CA VAL A 269 -14.82 -13.16 -9.26
C VAL A 269 -15.61 -13.78 -10.42
N ILE A 270 -16.01 -15.05 -10.30
CA ILE A 270 -16.83 -15.76 -11.30
C ILE A 270 -18.23 -15.12 -11.41
N PHE A 271 -18.87 -14.80 -10.29
CA PHE A 271 -20.20 -14.20 -10.28
C PHE A 271 -20.21 -12.78 -10.89
N ILE A 272 -19.11 -12.03 -10.72
CA ILE A 272 -18.94 -10.71 -11.34
C ILE A 272 -18.59 -10.83 -12.83
N SER A 273 -17.87 -11.87 -13.26
CA SER A 273 -17.55 -12.08 -14.68
C SER A 273 -18.75 -12.54 -15.50
N ASP A 274 -19.67 -13.31 -14.93
CA ASP A 274 -20.83 -13.87 -15.64
C ASP A 274 -22.05 -12.91 -15.67
N PHE A 275 -21.99 -11.78 -14.94
CA PHE A 275 -23.05 -10.77 -14.99
C PHE A 275 -22.87 -9.89 -16.24
N HIS A 276 -23.36 -10.38 -17.38
CA HIS A 276 -23.27 -9.75 -18.71
C HIS A 276 -23.78 -8.29 -18.83
N GLY A 277 -24.40 -7.73 -17.78
CA GLY A 277 -24.76 -6.31 -17.70
C GLY A 277 -23.70 -5.38 -17.08
N LEU A 278 -22.57 -5.93 -16.62
CA LEU A 278 -21.44 -5.21 -16.01
C LEU A 278 -20.15 -5.35 -16.83
N ASN A 279 -20.26 -5.48 -18.16
CA ASN A 279 -19.15 -5.33 -19.12
C ASN A 279 -18.63 -3.88 -19.13
N ASP A 280 -18.04 -3.47 -18.01
CA ASP A 280 -17.16 -2.32 -17.91
C ASP A 280 -15.76 -2.81 -18.23
N GLY A 281 -15.12 -2.18 -19.22
CA GLY A 281 -13.75 -2.48 -19.66
C GLY A 281 -12.74 -2.56 -18.50
N SER A 282 -13.03 -1.99 -17.32
CA SER A 282 -12.13 -2.12 -16.16
C SER A 282 -11.97 -3.55 -15.60
N LEU A 283 -12.91 -4.50 -15.78
CA LEU A 283 -12.67 -5.90 -15.35
C LEU A 283 -11.98 -6.69 -16.46
N GLU A 284 -12.48 -6.54 -17.69
CA GLU A 284 -11.93 -7.17 -18.89
C GLU A 284 -10.44 -6.84 -19.05
N THR A 285 -10.05 -5.58 -18.89
CA THR A 285 -8.63 -5.17 -18.92
C THR A 285 -7.77 -5.88 -17.88
N LYS A 286 -8.30 -6.23 -16.70
CA LYS A 286 -7.54 -6.99 -15.69
C LYS A 286 -7.33 -8.44 -16.09
N LEU A 287 -8.37 -9.07 -16.66
CA LEU A 287 -8.26 -10.42 -17.21
C LEU A 287 -7.26 -10.44 -18.38
N GLN A 288 -7.37 -9.49 -19.30
CA GLN A 288 -6.44 -9.34 -20.42
C GLN A 288 -5.00 -9.07 -19.97
N ILE A 289 -4.77 -8.31 -18.89
CA ILE A 289 -3.44 -8.12 -18.29
C ILE A 289 -2.89 -9.45 -17.77
N MET A 290 -3.72 -10.27 -17.11
CA MET A 290 -3.31 -11.59 -16.64
C MET A 290 -3.03 -12.57 -17.81
N GLU A 291 -3.84 -12.53 -18.87
CA GLU A 291 -3.59 -13.29 -20.09
C GLU A 291 -2.30 -12.85 -20.78
N SER A 292 -2.00 -11.55 -20.74
CA SER A 292 -0.77 -10.98 -21.33
C SER A 292 0.49 -11.45 -20.62
N LEU A 293 0.42 -11.74 -19.32
CA LEU A 293 1.53 -12.37 -18.60
C LEU A 293 1.90 -13.73 -19.23
N TYR A 294 0.89 -14.49 -19.69
CA TYR A 294 1.10 -15.78 -20.34
C TYR A 294 1.50 -15.62 -21.81
N SER A 295 0.79 -14.80 -22.59
CA SER A 295 1.01 -14.66 -24.03
C SER A 295 2.32 -13.96 -24.39
N LYS A 296 2.81 -13.05 -23.52
CA LYS A 296 4.09 -12.35 -23.72
C LYS A 296 5.28 -13.08 -23.08
N PHE A 297 5.07 -14.28 -22.54
CA PHE A 297 6.13 -15.08 -21.91
C PHE A 297 7.31 -15.32 -22.87
N ASP A 298 7.02 -15.66 -24.13
CA ASP A 298 8.06 -15.93 -25.15
C ASP A 298 8.73 -14.66 -25.69
N SER A 299 8.18 -13.48 -25.37
CA SER A 299 8.70 -12.18 -25.86
C SER A 299 9.77 -11.56 -24.95
N VAL A 300 9.99 -12.13 -23.75
CA VAL A 300 10.98 -11.64 -22.79
C VAL A 300 12.19 -12.56 -22.74
N THR A 301 13.37 -11.97 -22.52
CA THR A 301 14.58 -12.77 -22.30
C THR A 301 14.51 -13.52 -20.96
N PHE A 302 15.21 -14.65 -20.85
CA PHE A 302 15.29 -15.41 -19.60
C PHE A 302 15.74 -14.53 -18.41
N THR A 303 16.71 -13.64 -18.64
CA THR A 303 17.18 -12.70 -17.60
C THR A 303 16.06 -11.76 -17.14
N GLN A 304 15.29 -11.18 -18.07
CA GLN A 304 14.15 -10.32 -17.74
C GLN A 304 13.04 -11.09 -17.04
N PHE A 305 12.83 -12.35 -17.39
CA PHE A 305 11.85 -13.19 -16.69
C PHE A 305 12.24 -13.45 -15.23
N ILE A 306 13.51 -13.77 -14.97
CA ILE A 306 13.99 -14.09 -13.62
C ILE A 306 14.14 -12.84 -12.74
N PHE A 307 14.71 -11.76 -13.28
CA PHE A 307 15.09 -10.55 -12.52
C PHE A 307 14.24 -9.31 -12.81
N GLY A 308 13.33 -9.38 -13.79
CA GLY A 308 12.53 -8.26 -14.24
C GLY A 308 13.25 -7.38 -15.27
N ALA A 309 12.49 -6.48 -15.87
CA ALA A 309 12.97 -5.42 -16.74
C ALA A 309 13.16 -4.08 -16.00
N GLY A 310 13.03 -4.07 -14.67
CA GLY A 310 13.14 -2.89 -13.82
C GLY A 310 11.85 -2.04 -13.76
N PRO A 311 11.74 -1.09 -12.82
CA PRO A 311 10.50 -0.35 -12.52
C PRO A 311 10.10 0.69 -13.56
N VAL A 312 10.95 1.00 -14.54
CA VAL A 312 10.60 1.96 -15.61
C VAL A 312 9.90 1.28 -16.77
N VAL A 313 10.42 0.12 -17.22
CA VAL A 313 9.87 -0.60 -18.38
C VAL A 313 9.03 -1.79 -17.95
N GLY A 314 9.38 -2.42 -16.83
CA GLY A 314 8.76 -3.64 -16.31
C GLY A 314 7.26 -3.55 -16.15
N GLY A 315 6.76 -2.42 -15.63
CA GLY A 315 5.33 -2.21 -15.52
C GLY A 315 4.58 -2.15 -16.85
N TYR A 316 5.26 -2.04 -17.99
CA TYR A 316 4.65 -2.06 -19.33
C TYR A 316 4.79 -3.39 -20.05
N VAL A 317 5.74 -4.25 -19.63
CA VAL A 317 6.10 -5.51 -20.31
C VAL A 317 4.88 -6.42 -20.47
N PHE A 318 4.15 -6.66 -19.38
CA PHE A 318 3.00 -7.58 -19.35
C PHE A 318 1.65 -6.84 -19.42
N SER A 319 1.62 -5.63 -19.98
CA SER A 319 0.38 -4.92 -20.26
C SER A 319 -0.39 -5.56 -21.43
N TYR A 320 -1.72 -5.48 -21.38
CA TYR A 320 -2.62 -5.94 -22.43
C TYR A 320 -2.53 -5.13 -23.73
N LYS A 321 -2.04 -3.89 -23.65
CA LYS A 321 -1.81 -3.05 -24.81
C LYS A 321 -0.43 -2.41 -24.77
N ASP A 322 0.14 -2.19 -25.95
CA ASP A 322 1.43 -1.56 -26.10
C ASP A 322 1.40 -0.12 -25.56
N GLY A 323 2.41 0.24 -24.76
CA GLY A 323 2.47 1.51 -24.06
C GLY A 323 1.50 1.67 -22.87
N GLY A 324 0.64 0.67 -22.60
CA GLY A 324 -0.20 0.58 -21.41
C GLY A 324 0.56 0.05 -20.20
N TYR A 325 0.12 0.42 -18.99
CA TYR A 325 0.73 -0.06 -17.74
C TYR A 325 -0.05 -1.27 -17.21
N ALA A 326 0.68 -2.31 -16.80
CA ALA A 326 0.16 -3.53 -16.19
C ALA A 326 -0.36 -3.18 -14.79
N HIS A 327 -1.64 -2.81 -14.75
CA HIS A 327 -2.30 -2.33 -13.55
C HIS A 327 -2.73 -3.47 -12.60
N ALA A 328 -1.88 -4.46 -12.34
CA ALA A 328 -2.16 -5.60 -11.47
C ALA A 328 -0.88 -6.10 -10.78
N LEU A 329 -0.96 -6.44 -9.49
CA LEU A 329 0.19 -6.76 -8.62
C LEU A 329 1.11 -7.82 -9.22
N ILE A 330 0.58 -8.96 -9.69
CA ILE A 330 1.41 -10.06 -10.17
C ILE A 330 2.16 -9.68 -11.47
N PRO A 331 1.48 -9.27 -12.56
CA PRO A 331 2.19 -8.89 -13.78
C PRO A 331 3.12 -7.69 -13.59
N LEU A 332 2.77 -6.77 -12.69
CA LEU A 332 3.61 -5.64 -12.33
C LEU A 332 4.90 -6.10 -11.64
N VAL A 333 4.80 -6.89 -10.57
CA VAL A 333 5.98 -7.38 -9.84
C VAL A 333 6.86 -8.26 -10.73
N VAL A 334 6.27 -9.13 -11.54
CA VAL A 334 7.03 -9.97 -12.49
C VAL A 334 7.68 -9.10 -13.57
N GLY A 335 7.00 -8.09 -14.09
CA GLY A 335 7.57 -7.14 -15.02
C GLY A 335 8.77 -6.38 -14.46
N GLU A 336 8.66 -5.89 -13.22
CA GLU A 336 9.67 -5.00 -12.62
C GLU A 336 10.82 -5.75 -11.93
N MET A 337 10.53 -6.84 -11.24
CA MET A 337 11.47 -7.61 -10.40
C MET A 337 11.57 -9.09 -10.78
N GLY A 338 10.86 -9.53 -11.81
CA GLY A 338 10.87 -10.92 -12.26
C GLY A 338 10.18 -11.88 -11.30
N VAL A 339 10.35 -13.16 -11.59
CA VAL A 339 9.85 -14.24 -10.73
C VAL A 339 10.42 -14.16 -9.33
N ILE A 340 11.68 -13.71 -9.16
CA ILE A 340 12.28 -13.55 -7.84
C ILE A 340 11.49 -12.56 -7.00
N GLY A 341 11.14 -11.39 -7.55
CA GLY A 341 10.30 -10.41 -6.86
C GLY A 341 8.93 -10.98 -6.47
N MET A 342 8.29 -11.72 -7.37
CA MET A 342 7.01 -12.38 -7.09
C MET A 342 7.13 -13.37 -5.93
N VAL A 343 8.16 -14.22 -5.93
CA VAL A 343 8.44 -15.15 -4.84
C VAL A 343 8.67 -14.41 -3.53
N MET A 344 9.42 -13.30 -3.53
CA MET A 344 9.64 -12.49 -2.32
C MET A 344 8.34 -11.91 -1.75
N VAL A 345 7.43 -11.41 -2.61
CA VAL A 345 6.11 -10.92 -2.19
C VAL A 345 5.25 -12.05 -1.60
N LEU A 346 5.23 -13.22 -2.23
CA LEU A 346 4.51 -14.40 -1.72
C LEU A 346 5.08 -14.88 -0.38
N VAL A 347 6.41 -14.94 -0.25
CA VAL A 347 7.09 -15.28 1.00
C VAL A 347 6.74 -14.29 2.10
N LEU A 348 6.64 -12.99 1.80
CA LEU A 348 6.19 -11.99 2.76
C LEU A 348 4.77 -12.29 3.26
N TYR A 349 3.80 -12.57 2.37
CA TYR A 349 2.44 -12.91 2.78
C TYR A 349 2.38 -14.19 3.60
N ILE A 350 3.09 -15.24 3.17
CA ILE A 350 3.20 -16.50 3.92
C ILE A 350 3.80 -16.25 5.30
N TYR A 351 4.88 -15.47 5.38
CA TYR A 351 5.50 -15.07 6.64
C TYR A 351 4.50 -14.33 7.54
N MET A 352 3.73 -13.38 6.99
CA MET A 352 2.72 -12.65 7.75
C MET A 352 1.67 -13.60 8.35
N ILE A 353 1.15 -14.54 7.55
CA ILE A 353 0.16 -15.53 8.00
C ILE A 353 0.74 -16.44 9.09
N ILE A 354 1.94 -16.99 8.89
CA ILE A 354 2.58 -17.88 9.86
C ILE A 354 2.89 -17.13 11.16
N LYS A 355 3.40 -15.90 11.07
CA LYS A 355 3.87 -15.13 12.22
C LYS A 355 2.75 -14.49 13.03
N PHE A 356 1.70 -14.01 12.36
CA PHE A 356 0.63 -13.20 12.97
C PHE A 356 -0.76 -13.85 12.89
N GLY A 357 -0.84 -15.08 12.39
CA GLY A 357 -2.08 -15.86 12.31
C GLY A 357 -3.18 -15.11 11.57
N VAL A 358 -4.31 -14.93 12.25
CA VAL A 358 -5.52 -14.29 11.70
C VAL A 358 -5.24 -12.86 11.23
N TRP A 359 -4.45 -12.08 12.00
CA TRP A 359 -4.11 -10.71 11.60
C TRP A 359 -3.20 -10.67 10.38
N GLY A 360 -2.29 -11.63 10.25
CA GLY A 360 -1.48 -11.79 9.03
C GLY A 360 -2.32 -12.17 7.81
N TRP A 361 -3.31 -13.03 8.00
CA TRP A 361 -4.26 -13.38 6.95
C TRP A 361 -5.15 -12.20 6.54
N LEU A 362 -5.71 -11.48 7.51
CA LEU A 362 -6.49 -10.27 7.26
C LEU A 362 -5.66 -9.20 6.53
N PHE A 363 -4.39 -9.01 6.91
CA PHE A 363 -3.47 -8.14 6.19
C PHE A 363 -3.25 -8.58 4.74
N THR A 364 -3.15 -9.90 4.50
CA THR A 364 -3.00 -10.47 3.16
C THR A 364 -4.25 -10.19 2.32
N ILE A 365 -5.45 -10.40 2.85
CA ILE A 365 -6.72 -10.10 2.15
C ILE A 365 -6.77 -8.64 1.68
N ILE A 366 -6.50 -7.70 2.59
CA ILE A 366 -6.68 -6.27 2.31
C ILE A 366 -5.60 -5.70 1.38
N THR A 367 -4.46 -6.37 1.20
CA THR A 367 -3.37 -5.92 0.33
C THR A 367 -3.33 -6.68 -0.98
N PHE A 368 -3.48 -8.01 -0.95
CA PHE A 368 -3.40 -8.86 -2.13
C PHE A 368 -4.60 -8.67 -3.05
N ILE A 369 -5.84 -8.68 -2.52
CA ILE A 369 -7.05 -8.60 -3.36
C ILE A 369 -7.17 -7.25 -4.07
N PRO A 370 -7.06 -6.10 -3.38
CA PRO A 370 -6.95 -4.81 -4.06
C PRO A 370 -5.74 -4.74 -4.99
N GLY A 371 -4.67 -5.51 -4.69
CA GLY A 371 -3.44 -5.56 -5.48
C GLY A 371 -3.66 -6.07 -6.89
N LEU A 372 -4.60 -6.99 -7.08
CA LEU A 372 -5.01 -7.45 -8.40
C LEU A 372 -5.64 -6.34 -9.26
N SER A 373 -6.02 -5.20 -8.67
CA SER A 373 -6.73 -4.11 -9.35
C SER A 373 -5.94 -2.80 -9.52
N LEU A 374 -4.63 -2.81 -9.23
CA LEU A 374 -3.64 -1.71 -9.33
C LEU A 374 -3.16 -1.28 -7.95
N ILE A 375 -2.03 -1.84 -7.55
CA ILE A 375 -1.29 -1.40 -6.38
C ILE A 375 0.19 -1.47 -6.68
N ASP A 376 0.86 -0.37 -6.37
CA ASP A 376 2.31 -0.32 -6.26
C ASP A 376 2.76 -1.21 -5.08
N PRO A 377 3.50 -2.29 -5.34
CA PRO A 377 3.99 -3.21 -4.30
C PRO A 377 4.95 -2.51 -3.32
N TYR A 378 5.46 -1.33 -3.66
CA TYR A 378 6.45 -0.59 -2.90
C TYR A 378 5.87 0.44 -1.94
N GLN A 379 4.54 0.45 -1.76
CA GLN A 379 3.91 1.41 -0.85
C GLN A 379 4.35 1.19 0.59
N VAL A 380 5.02 2.20 1.13
CA VAL A 380 5.63 2.17 2.47
C VAL A 380 4.60 1.97 3.60
N MET A 381 3.34 2.30 3.35
CA MET A 381 2.23 2.03 4.26
C MET A 381 2.07 0.54 4.62
N TYR A 382 2.37 -0.40 3.70
CA TYR A 382 2.35 -1.83 4.03
C TYR A 382 3.40 -2.17 5.07
N TYR A 383 4.61 -1.67 4.86
CA TYR A 383 5.76 -1.90 5.74
C TYR A 383 5.56 -1.23 7.10
N TRP A 384 4.91 -0.05 7.15
CA TRP A 384 4.48 0.57 8.40
C TRP A 384 3.56 -0.35 9.20
N THR A 385 2.55 -0.95 8.57
CA THR A 385 1.63 -1.90 9.22
C THR A 385 2.37 -3.16 9.69
N VAL A 386 3.27 -3.71 8.87
CA VAL A 386 4.08 -4.88 9.24
C VAL A 386 4.93 -4.61 10.49
N VAL A 387 5.63 -3.46 10.53
CA VAL A 387 6.44 -3.06 11.70
C VAL A 387 5.55 -2.89 12.94
N LEU A 388 4.39 -2.24 12.81
CA LEU A 388 3.46 -2.10 13.94
C LEU A 388 2.96 -3.44 14.47
N LEU A 389 2.61 -4.39 13.59
CA LEU A 389 2.19 -5.74 14.00
C LEU A 389 3.30 -6.47 14.77
N HIS A 390 4.55 -6.31 14.33
CA HIS A 390 5.71 -6.92 14.98
C HIS A 390 5.91 -6.40 16.42
N HIS A 391 5.82 -5.08 16.61
CA HIS A 391 6.11 -4.44 17.90
C HIS A 391 4.94 -4.40 18.88
N ILE A 392 3.71 -4.33 18.39
CA ILE A 392 2.53 -4.28 19.27
C ILE A 392 2.23 -5.68 19.85
N ARG A 393 2.78 -6.75 19.23
CA ARG A 393 2.68 -8.18 19.56
C ARG A 393 1.27 -8.57 20.02
N ILE A 394 0.54 -9.25 19.14
CA ILE A 394 -0.72 -9.92 19.50
C ILE A 394 -0.39 -10.77 20.74
N THR A 395 -0.98 -10.41 21.87
CA THR A 395 -0.77 -11.14 23.11
C THR A 395 -1.21 -12.57 22.85
N ASP A 396 -0.33 -13.54 23.11
CA ASP A 396 -0.58 -14.98 22.93
C ASP A 396 -1.86 -15.44 23.67
N THR A 397 -2.36 -14.64 24.62
CA THR A 397 -3.66 -14.82 25.30
C THR A 397 -4.90 -14.74 24.40
N ASP A 398 -4.81 -14.20 23.17
CA ASP A 398 -5.95 -14.14 22.23
C ASP A 398 -6.01 -15.35 21.28
N ILE A 399 -4.96 -16.19 21.28
CA ILE A 399 -4.93 -17.48 20.57
C ILE A 399 -5.06 -18.63 21.59
N ASP A 400 -4.66 -18.41 22.85
CA ASP A 400 -4.77 -19.35 23.97
C ASP A 400 -6.17 -19.43 24.63
N GLY A 401 -7.23 -19.03 23.92
CA GLY A 401 -8.60 -19.46 24.25
C GLY A 401 -8.85 -20.95 23.95
N SER A 402 -7.92 -21.59 23.24
CA SER A 402 -7.93 -23.03 22.98
C SER A 402 -6.55 -23.60 23.25
N ASN A 403 -6.44 -24.33 24.37
CA ASN A 403 -5.41 -25.35 24.57
C ASN A 403 -5.34 -26.27 23.34
N PHE A 404 -4.52 -25.93 22.35
CA PHE A 404 -4.05 -26.88 21.35
C PHE A 404 -2.90 -27.65 21.98
N ASN A 405 -3.25 -28.58 22.87
CA ASN A 405 -2.38 -29.70 23.20
C ASN A 405 -2.17 -30.48 21.90
N TYR A 406 -0.98 -30.35 21.32
CA TYR A 406 -0.51 -31.29 20.30
C TYR A 406 -0.37 -32.66 20.95
N ARG A 407 -1.30 -33.56 20.62
CA ARG A 407 -1.07 -35.00 20.51
C ARG A 407 -1.31 -35.39 19.06
#